data_AF-A0A2T5J1M5-F1
#
_entry.id   AF-A0A2T5J1M5-F1
#
_cell.length_a   1.000
_cell.length_b   1.000
_cell.length_c   1.000
_cell.angle_alpha   90.00
_cell.angle_beta   90.00
_cell.angle_gamma   90.00
#
_symmetry.space_group_name_H-M   'P 1'
#
loop_
_entity.id
_entity.type
_entity.pdbx_description
1 polymer ?
#
loop_
_entity_poly.entity_id
_entity_poly.type
_entity_poly.pdbx_seq_one_letter_code
_entity_poly.pdbx_strand_id
1 'polypeptide(L)'
;MSKNFSWFLRVVLYIPLCLVALFMAAYSTFSSSFDSNMQTCLQEVPNVIGNPDRKQIVPLVGCLKKKSNYFLSKAMKEERLYQYAYPKLPCYFIGKWYMSSGYKEYWLTIEPDASYRLEQLQYQTNLQQKLTFIHSGVWSNENDRVIRFMDNAQLWPIHDSKLRWSDSKHFILYDDLDEPSYFFRHTELAPDCKFQ
;
A
#
# COMPACT_ATOMS: atom_id res chain seq x y z
N MET A 1 45.16 -22.88 22.06
CA MET A 1 43.99 -22.01 22.34
C MET A 1 43.04 -22.74 23.27
N SER A 2 42.62 -22.12 24.38
CA SER A 2 41.78 -22.81 25.37
C SER A 2 40.41 -23.14 24.76
N LYS A 3 39.85 -24.31 25.10
CA LYS A 3 38.53 -24.79 24.62
C LYS A 3 37.41 -23.74 24.83
N ASN A 4 37.55 -22.88 25.84
CA ASN A 4 36.59 -21.84 26.18
C ASN A 4 36.59 -20.68 25.15
N PHE A 5 37.75 -20.31 24.61
CA PHE A 5 37.84 -19.25 23.59
C PHE A 5 37.25 -19.70 22.24
N SER A 6 37.44 -20.97 21.86
CA SER A 6 36.84 -21.55 20.65
C SER A 6 35.32 -21.65 20.76
N TRP A 7 34.79 -22.01 21.93
CA TRP A 7 33.35 -22.05 22.17
C TRP A 7 32.72 -20.65 22.15
N PHE A 8 33.38 -19.67 22.78
CA PHE A 8 32.95 -18.27 22.75
C PHE A 8 32.88 -17.71 21.32
N LEU A 9 33.91 -17.91 20.50
CA LEU A 9 33.91 -17.49 19.09
C LEU A 9 32.80 -18.17 18.27
N ARG A 10 32.53 -19.46 18.52
CA ARG A 10 31.43 -20.17 17.84
C ARG A 10 30.07 -19.58 18.16
N VAL A 11 29.80 -19.28 19.43
CA VAL A 11 28.50 -18.79 19.88
C VAL A 11 28.27 -17.32 19.51
N VAL A 12 29.31 -16.48 19.65
CA VAL A 12 29.18 -15.03 19.47
C VAL A 12 29.34 -14.60 18.01
N LEU A 13 30.17 -15.30 17.22
CA LEU A 13 30.45 -14.90 15.84
C LEU A 13 29.89 -15.88 14.82
N TYR A 14 30.24 -17.17 14.92
CA TYR A 14 29.88 -18.12 13.85
C TYR A 14 28.38 -18.44 13.79
N ILE A 15 27.72 -18.68 14.92
CA ILE A 15 26.27 -18.98 14.93
C ILE A 15 25.47 -17.79 14.35
N PRO A 16 25.66 -16.53 14.78
CA PRO A 16 24.97 -15.39 14.18
C PRO A 16 25.28 -15.23 12.69
N LEU A 17 26.55 -15.37 12.27
CA LEU A 17 26.93 -15.29 10.86
C LEU A 17 26.27 -16.38 10.00
N CYS A 18 26.23 -17.62 10.48
CA CYS A 18 25.56 -18.72 9.78
C CYS A 18 24.05 -18.47 9.68
N LEU A 19 23.41 -17.96 10.73
CA LEU A 19 21.98 -17.61 10.70
C LEU A 19 21.70 -16.48 9.71
N VAL A 20 22.53 -15.44 9.67
CA VAL A 20 22.41 -14.35 8.70
C VAL A 20 22.60 -14.88 7.27
N ALA A 21 23.61 -15.71 7.03
CA ALA A 21 23.86 -16.29 5.72
C ALA A 21 22.70 -17.18 5.24
N LEU A 22 22.15 -18.02 6.14
CA LEU A 22 20.97 -18.84 5.85
C LEU A 22 19.74 -17.98 5.56
N PHE A 23 19.54 -16.91 6.32
CA PHE A 23 18.42 -15.98 6.11
C PHE A 23 18.54 -15.27 4.75
N MET A 24 19.73 -14.79 4.39
CA MET A 24 20.01 -14.16 3.09
C MET A 24 19.81 -15.15 1.93
N ALA A 25 20.28 -16.39 2.07
CA ALA A 25 20.08 -17.43 1.05
C ALA A 25 18.60 -17.79 0.88
N ALA A 26 17.86 -17.94 1.99
CA ALA A 26 16.42 -18.19 1.97
C ALA A 26 15.67 -17.00 1.34
N TYR A 27 16.02 -15.77 1.71
CA TYR A 27 15.42 -14.57 1.14
C TYR A 27 15.64 -14.49 -0.38
N SER A 28 16.86 -14.79 -0.84
CA SER A 28 17.19 -14.81 -2.26
C SER A 28 16.40 -15.87 -3.03
N THR A 29 16.25 -17.09 -2.48
CA THR A 29 15.46 -18.15 -3.14
C THR A 29 13.97 -17.85 -3.15
N PHE A 30 13.43 -17.22 -2.10
CA PHE A 30 12.07 -16.72 -2.11
C PHE A 30 11.91 -15.63 -3.18
N SER A 31 12.82 -14.66 -3.24
CA SER A 31 12.77 -13.59 -4.25
C SER A 31 12.79 -14.10 -5.67
N SER A 32 13.71 -14.98 -6.01
CA SER A 32 13.81 -15.52 -7.37
C SER A 32 12.59 -16.35 -7.76
N SER A 33 12.03 -17.12 -6.82
CA SER A 33 10.80 -17.89 -7.05
C SER A 33 9.60 -16.99 -7.32
N PHE A 34 9.50 -15.86 -6.61
CA PHE A 34 8.44 -14.88 -6.85
C PHE A 34 8.59 -14.20 -8.20
N ASP A 35 9.78 -13.73 -8.55
CA ASP A 35 10.02 -13.06 -9.84
C ASP A 35 9.66 -13.99 -11.01
N SER A 36 10.01 -15.27 -10.89
CA SER A 36 9.65 -16.29 -11.88
C SER A 36 8.12 -16.51 -11.94
N ASN A 37 7.46 -16.62 -10.79
CA ASN A 37 6.00 -16.76 -10.72
C ASN A 37 5.27 -15.54 -11.30
N MET A 38 5.76 -14.33 -10.99
CA MET A 38 5.23 -13.07 -11.49
C MET A 38 5.36 -12.99 -13.00
N GLN A 39 6.55 -13.26 -13.55
CA GLN A 39 6.75 -13.27 -15.01
C GLN A 39 5.84 -14.28 -15.69
N THR A 40 5.70 -15.48 -15.12
CA THR A 40 4.82 -16.53 -15.66
C THR A 40 3.36 -16.07 -15.65
N CYS A 41 2.89 -15.50 -14.55
CA CYS A 41 1.52 -15.02 -14.43
C CYS A 41 1.23 -13.79 -15.31
N LEU A 42 2.21 -12.91 -15.53
CA LEU A 42 2.10 -11.79 -16.47
C LEU A 42 2.02 -12.28 -17.92
N GLN A 43 2.69 -13.39 -18.27
CA GLN A 43 2.54 -14.02 -19.60
C GLN A 43 1.17 -14.68 -19.78
N GLU A 44 0.63 -15.29 -18.72
CA GLU A 44 -0.72 -15.88 -18.74
C GLU A 44 -1.84 -14.80 -18.78
N VAL A 45 -1.54 -13.57 -18.31
CA VAL A 45 -2.47 -12.44 -18.28
C VAL A 45 -1.83 -11.21 -18.96
N PRO A 46 -1.74 -11.18 -20.30
CA PRO A 46 -0.90 -10.23 -21.04
C PRO A 46 -1.36 -8.76 -20.95
N ASN A 47 -2.60 -8.50 -20.53
CA ASN A 47 -3.20 -7.16 -20.55
C ASN A 47 -2.96 -6.34 -19.26
N VAL A 48 -2.08 -6.78 -18.35
CA VAL A 48 -1.87 -6.08 -17.06
C VAL A 48 -0.80 -4.97 -17.13
N ILE A 49 -0.13 -4.82 -18.28
CA ILE A 49 0.99 -3.89 -18.44
C ILE A 49 0.46 -2.54 -18.96
N GLY A 50 0.70 -1.45 -18.21
CA GLY A 50 0.53 -0.08 -18.71
C GLY A 50 -0.72 0.68 -18.26
N ASN A 51 -1.16 0.48 -17.01
CA ASN A 51 -2.40 0.97 -16.37
C ASN A 51 -3.51 -0.09 -16.32
N PRO A 52 -3.30 -1.16 -15.54
CA PRO A 52 -4.27 -2.22 -15.41
C PRO A 52 -5.51 -1.78 -14.63
N ASP A 53 -6.68 -2.00 -15.23
CA ASP A 53 -7.94 -1.92 -14.51
C ASP A 53 -8.01 -3.03 -13.44
N ARG A 54 -8.71 -2.79 -12.35
CA ARG A 54 -8.98 -3.76 -11.27
C ARG A 54 -9.42 -5.12 -11.82
N LYS A 55 -10.27 -5.13 -12.86
CA LYS A 55 -10.75 -6.35 -13.53
C LYS A 55 -9.63 -7.18 -14.17
N GLN A 56 -8.56 -6.54 -14.61
CA GLN A 56 -7.40 -7.18 -15.24
C GLN A 56 -6.42 -7.74 -14.20
N ILE A 57 -6.38 -7.17 -12.98
CA ILE A 57 -5.51 -7.63 -11.90
C ILE A 57 -6.07 -8.84 -11.17
N VAL A 58 -7.40 -9.00 -11.08
CA VAL A 58 -8.05 -10.18 -10.49
C VAL A 58 -7.47 -11.52 -11.00
N PRO A 59 -7.38 -11.78 -12.32
CA PRO A 59 -6.80 -13.02 -12.82
C PRO A 59 -5.29 -13.15 -12.52
N LEU A 60 -4.54 -12.05 -12.52
CA LEU A 60 -3.12 -12.04 -12.15
C LEU A 60 -2.93 -12.49 -10.69
N VAL A 61 -3.71 -11.90 -9.77
CA VAL A 61 -3.71 -12.26 -8.35
C VAL A 61 -4.12 -13.72 -8.16
N GLY A 62 -5.12 -14.19 -8.90
CA GLY A 62 -5.52 -15.60 -8.89
C GLY A 62 -4.40 -16.55 -9.32
N CYS A 63 -3.64 -16.19 -10.36
CA CYS A 63 -2.47 -16.94 -10.81
C CYS A 63 -1.36 -16.95 -9.75
N LEU A 64 -1.02 -15.78 -9.20
CA LEU A 64 0.00 -15.63 -8.16
C LEU A 64 -0.34 -16.50 -6.94
N LYS A 65 -1.58 -16.44 -6.47
CA LYS A 65 -2.03 -17.24 -5.32
C LYS A 65 -1.94 -18.74 -5.56
N LYS A 66 -2.10 -19.19 -6.81
CA LYS A 66 -1.99 -20.60 -7.19
C LYS A 66 -0.54 -21.08 -7.26
N LYS A 67 0.40 -20.21 -7.66
CA LYS A 67 1.82 -20.55 -7.85
C LYS A 67 2.69 -20.23 -6.62
N SER A 68 2.26 -19.29 -5.78
CA SER A 68 2.94 -18.91 -4.54
C SER A 68 2.63 -19.88 -3.40
N ASN A 69 3.64 -20.18 -2.58
CA ASN A 69 3.44 -20.90 -1.31
C ASN A 69 3.15 -19.91 -0.16
N TYR A 70 2.66 -20.42 0.99
CA TYR A 70 2.29 -19.59 2.15
C TYR A 70 3.42 -18.65 2.60
N PHE A 71 4.65 -19.16 2.72
CA PHE A 71 5.79 -18.38 3.19
C PHE A 71 6.17 -17.27 2.21
N LEU A 72 6.12 -17.57 0.91
CA LEU A 72 6.40 -16.62 -0.15
C LEU A 72 5.35 -15.50 -0.19
N SER A 73 4.06 -15.87 -0.13
CA SER A 73 2.94 -14.91 -0.12
C SER A 73 3.03 -13.94 1.05
N LYS A 74 3.45 -14.43 2.23
CA LYS A 74 3.61 -13.65 3.45
C LYS A 74 4.86 -12.76 3.44
N ALA A 75 5.98 -13.27 2.94
CA ALA A 75 7.22 -12.50 2.82
C ALA A 75 7.10 -11.37 1.78
N MET A 76 6.41 -11.63 0.67
CA MET A 76 6.27 -10.70 -0.45
C MET A 76 5.06 -9.78 -0.37
N LYS A 77 4.24 -9.89 0.70
CA LYS A 77 3.00 -9.13 0.88
C LYS A 77 2.09 -9.20 -0.35
N GLU A 78 1.87 -10.40 -0.90
CA GLU A 78 0.93 -10.67 -2.01
C GLU A 78 -0.47 -10.10 -1.71
N GLU A 79 -0.82 -10.05 -0.42
CA GLU A 79 -2.01 -9.41 0.14
C GLU A 79 -2.22 -7.97 -0.39
N ARG A 80 -1.17 -7.24 -0.79
CA ARG A 80 -1.26 -5.90 -1.37
C ARG A 80 -1.90 -5.91 -2.77
N LEU A 81 -1.50 -6.84 -3.64
CA LEU A 81 -2.13 -7.01 -4.95
C LEU A 81 -3.56 -7.55 -4.79
N TYR A 82 -3.78 -8.42 -3.80
CA TYR A 82 -5.12 -8.88 -3.46
C TYR A 82 -6.03 -7.73 -3.03
N GLN A 83 -5.54 -6.78 -2.22
CA GLN A 83 -6.32 -5.60 -1.83
C GLN A 83 -6.57 -4.64 -2.99
N TYR A 84 -5.69 -4.58 -3.99
CA TYR A 84 -6.01 -3.87 -5.23
C TYR A 84 -7.19 -4.53 -5.96
N ALA A 85 -7.18 -5.86 -6.07
CA ALA A 85 -8.23 -6.63 -6.74
C ALA A 85 -9.55 -6.64 -5.95
N TYR A 86 -9.46 -6.68 -4.62
CA TYR A 86 -10.57 -6.82 -3.68
C TYR A 86 -10.42 -5.83 -2.51
N PRO A 87 -10.58 -4.53 -2.78
CA PRO A 87 -10.43 -3.49 -1.77
C PRO A 87 -11.53 -3.60 -0.72
N LYS A 88 -11.17 -3.32 0.52
CA LYS A 88 -12.11 -3.17 1.62
C LYS A 88 -12.49 -1.69 1.71
N LEU A 89 -13.79 -1.42 1.68
CA LEU A 89 -14.35 -0.07 1.50
C LEU A 89 -15.23 0.31 2.69
N PRO A 90 -14.65 0.73 3.82
CA PRO A 90 -15.43 1.29 4.90
C PRO A 90 -16.17 2.53 4.41
N CYS A 91 -17.49 2.55 4.53
CA CYS A 91 -18.33 3.65 4.05
C CYS A 91 -17.95 4.99 4.67
N TYR A 92 -17.34 4.98 5.86
CA TYR A 92 -16.96 6.18 6.60
C TYR A 92 -15.76 6.92 6.01
N PHE A 93 -15.09 6.39 4.98
CA PHE A 93 -14.13 7.14 4.16
C PHE A 93 -14.73 7.75 2.90
N ILE A 94 -15.91 7.31 2.46
CA ILE A 94 -16.50 7.78 1.21
C ILE A 94 -16.81 9.27 1.33
N GLY A 95 -16.49 10.03 0.28
CA GLY A 95 -16.74 11.46 0.18
C GLY A 95 -15.51 12.28 -0.20
N LYS A 96 -15.66 13.59 -0.10
CA LYS A 96 -14.64 14.59 -0.42
C LYS A 96 -13.93 15.02 0.87
N TRP A 97 -12.61 14.96 0.81
CA TRP A 97 -11.68 15.28 1.88
C TRP A 97 -10.74 16.37 1.45
N TYR A 98 -10.58 17.37 2.29
CA TYR A 98 -9.52 18.35 2.18
C TYR A 98 -8.27 17.77 2.84
N MET A 99 -7.16 17.75 2.11
CA MET A 99 -5.89 17.22 2.58
C MET A 99 -4.84 18.34 2.64
N SER A 100 -4.14 18.45 3.76
CA SER A 100 -2.99 19.32 3.92
C SER A 100 -1.75 18.49 4.27
N SER A 101 -0.73 18.59 3.44
CA SER A 101 0.56 17.91 3.62
C SER A 101 1.68 18.91 3.41
N GLY A 102 2.32 19.32 4.51
CA GLY A 102 3.31 20.39 4.50
C GLY A 102 2.73 21.71 3.96
N TYR A 103 3.28 22.21 2.86
CA TYR A 103 2.85 23.45 2.20
C TYR A 103 1.89 23.24 1.02
N LYS A 104 1.45 21.99 0.79
CA LYS A 104 0.60 21.64 -0.34
C LYS A 104 -0.78 21.22 0.15
N GLU A 105 -1.79 21.67 -0.57
CA GLU A 105 -3.19 21.44 -0.26
C GLU A 105 -3.86 20.74 -1.42
N TYR A 106 -4.73 19.78 -1.10
CA TYR A 106 -5.35 18.90 -2.08
C TYR A 106 -6.81 18.61 -1.73
N TRP A 107 -7.59 18.31 -2.76
CA TRP A 107 -8.86 17.63 -2.64
C TRP A 107 -8.67 16.16 -2.98
N LEU A 108 -9.00 15.30 -2.02
CA LEU A 108 -9.13 13.87 -2.21
C LEU A 108 -10.63 13.54 -2.29
N THR A 109 -11.07 12.94 -3.39
CA THR A 109 -12.43 12.40 -3.53
C THR A 109 -12.33 10.89 -3.51
N ILE A 110 -13.03 10.26 -2.57
CA ILE A 110 -13.11 8.81 -2.40
C ILE A 110 -14.50 8.35 -2.82
N GLU A 111 -14.56 7.51 -3.86
CA GLU A 111 -15.80 7.02 -4.41
C GLU A 111 -16.18 5.63 -3.84
N PRO A 112 -17.47 5.26 -3.86
CA PRO A 112 -17.95 3.97 -3.35
C PRO A 112 -17.44 2.75 -4.12
N ASP A 113 -16.93 2.93 -5.34
CA ASP A 113 -16.48 1.87 -6.23
C ASP A 113 -15.00 1.47 -6.03
N ALA A 114 -14.39 1.97 -4.95
CA ALA A 114 -12.97 1.89 -4.64
C ALA A 114 -12.07 2.86 -5.41
N SER A 115 -12.61 3.70 -6.28
CA SER A 115 -11.80 4.71 -6.96
C SER A 115 -11.54 5.90 -6.06
N TYR A 116 -10.41 6.57 -6.27
CA TYR A 116 -10.14 7.86 -5.67
C TYR A 116 -9.55 8.83 -6.70
N ARG A 117 -9.72 10.13 -6.44
CA ARG A 117 -9.18 11.22 -7.25
C ARG A 117 -8.48 12.23 -6.36
N LEU A 118 -7.26 12.61 -6.73
CA LEU A 118 -6.50 13.64 -6.05
C LEU A 118 -6.32 14.86 -6.96
N GLU A 119 -6.73 16.03 -6.47
CA GLU A 119 -6.63 17.30 -7.16
C GLU A 119 -5.83 18.27 -6.28
N GLN A 120 -4.77 18.88 -6.80
CA GLN A 120 -4.01 19.88 -6.06
C GLN A 120 -4.69 21.24 -6.16
N LEU A 121 -4.83 21.92 -5.01
CA LEU A 121 -5.19 23.33 -4.97
C LEU A 121 -3.95 24.18 -5.25
N GLN A 122 -4.03 24.99 -6.29
CA GLN A 122 -3.04 26.01 -6.58
C GLN A 122 -3.68 27.39 -6.41
N TYR A 123 -3.07 28.20 -5.55
CA TYR A 123 -3.46 29.59 -5.35
C TYR A 123 -2.74 30.46 -6.36
N GLN A 124 -3.48 30.99 -7.33
CA GLN A 124 -2.93 32.00 -8.23
C GLN A 124 -2.95 33.37 -7.57
N THR A 125 -2.07 34.27 -8.03
CA THR A 125 -1.91 35.65 -7.54
C THR A 125 -3.21 36.47 -7.51
N ASN A 126 -4.25 36.04 -8.22
CA ASN A 126 -5.56 36.71 -8.29
C ASN A 126 -6.66 36.04 -7.44
N LEU A 127 -6.32 35.29 -6.38
CA LEU A 127 -7.28 34.59 -5.50
C LEU A 127 -8.16 33.54 -6.19
N GLN A 128 -7.92 33.25 -7.46
CA GLN A 128 -8.59 32.18 -8.19
C GLN A 128 -7.93 30.85 -7.84
N GLN A 129 -8.73 29.94 -7.28
CA GLN A 129 -8.31 28.58 -7.00
C GLN A 129 -8.31 27.79 -8.31
N LYS A 130 -7.14 27.31 -8.73
CA LYS A 130 -7.04 26.37 -9.84
C LYS A 130 -6.88 24.96 -9.29
N LEU A 131 -7.77 24.07 -9.71
CA LEU A 131 -7.67 22.63 -9.44
C LEU A 131 -6.85 21.98 -10.54
N THR A 132 -5.77 21.33 -10.16
CA THR A 132 -4.95 20.54 -11.10
C THR A 132 -5.09 19.07 -10.72
N PHE A 133 -5.62 18.26 -11.63
CA PHE A 133 -5.65 16.81 -11.47
C PHE A 133 -4.22 16.28 -11.33
N ILE A 134 -3.96 15.50 -10.28
CA ILE A 134 -2.66 14.87 -10.03
C ILE A 134 -2.72 13.42 -10.51
N HIS A 135 -3.55 12.61 -9.86
CA HIS A 135 -3.67 11.19 -10.15
C HIS A 135 -5.00 10.62 -9.64
N SER A 136 -5.34 9.43 -10.12
CA SER A 136 -6.47 8.63 -9.67
C SER A 136 -6.05 7.18 -9.56
N GLY A 137 -6.69 6.42 -8.68
CA GLY A 137 -6.38 5.01 -8.53
C GLY A 137 -7.40 4.28 -7.69
N VAL A 138 -6.98 3.16 -7.12
CA VAL A 138 -7.79 2.34 -6.20
C VAL A 138 -7.36 2.58 -4.77
N TRP A 139 -8.30 2.68 -3.85
CA TRP A 139 -7.98 2.73 -2.42
C TRP A 139 -8.51 1.47 -1.71
N SER A 140 -7.86 1.11 -0.61
CA SER A 140 -8.32 0.04 0.27
C SER A 140 -7.94 0.37 1.71
N ASN A 141 -8.80 -0.03 2.64
CA ASN A 141 -8.49 -0.01 4.06
C ASN A 141 -8.26 -1.44 4.55
N GLU A 142 -7.04 -1.78 4.92
CA GLU A 142 -6.75 -3.13 5.39
C GLU A 142 -7.43 -3.40 6.74
N ASN A 143 -7.25 -2.44 7.65
CA ASN A 143 -7.68 -2.39 9.05
C ASN A 143 -7.94 -0.91 9.44
N ASP A 144 -8.63 -0.63 10.55
CA ASP A 144 -8.89 0.75 11.07
C ASP A 144 -7.62 1.60 11.39
N ARG A 145 -6.43 1.10 11.04
CA ARG A 145 -5.13 1.71 11.26
C ARG A 145 -4.28 1.86 9.99
N VAL A 146 -4.69 1.31 8.84
CA VAL A 146 -3.90 1.37 7.61
C VAL A 146 -4.82 1.62 6.41
N ILE A 147 -4.57 2.73 5.73
CA ILE A 147 -5.16 3.01 4.42
C ILE A 147 -4.08 2.89 3.35
N ARG A 148 -4.47 2.40 2.18
CA ARG A 148 -3.58 2.18 1.05
C ARG A 148 -4.19 2.83 -0.18
N PHE A 149 -3.46 3.78 -0.76
CA PHE A 149 -3.76 4.37 -2.06
C PHE A 149 -2.86 3.74 -3.11
N MET A 150 -3.47 3.20 -4.15
CA MET A 150 -2.79 2.46 -5.21
C MET A 150 -3.00 3.22 -6.50
N ASP A 151 -1.96 3.87 -6.98
CA ASP A 151 -1.99 4.54 -8.27
C ASP A 151 -1.97 3.51 -9.40
N ASN A 152 -2.69 3.84 -10.46
CA ASN A 152 -2.77 3.13 -11.71
C ASN A 152 -1.42 3.03 -12.45
N ALA A 153 -0.47 3.91 -12.14
CA ALA A 153 0.86 3.94 -12.75
C ALA A 153 1.85 2.91 -12.18
N GLN A 154 1.69 2.46 -10.93
CA GLN A 154 2.64 1.56 -10.27
C GLN A 154 1.91 0.50 -9.43
N LEU A 155 1.94 -0.75 -9.92
CA LEU A 155 1.53 -1.93 -9.16
C LEU A 155 2.40 -2.15 -7.90
N TRP A 156 3.59 -1.53 -7.87
CA TRP A 156 4.59 -1.63 -6.80
C TRP A 156 5.66 -0.51 -6.96
N PRO A 157 6.24 0.05 -5.87
CA PRO A 157 5.89 -0.13 -4.46
C PRO A 157 4.70 0.73 -4.05
N ILE A 158 3.83 0.15 -3.22
CA ILE A 158 2.70 0.84 -2.61
C ILE A 158 3.06 1.18 -1.16
N HIS A 159 2.98 2.46 -0.80
CA HIS A 159 3.26 2.97 0.53
C HIS A 159 2.11 2.62 1.49
N ASP A 160 2.45 2.23 2.72
CA ASP A 160 1.45 1.96 3.76
C ASP A 160 1.30 3.20 4.64
N SER A 161 0.14 3.85 4.59
CA SER A 161 -0.10 5.01 5.43
C SER A 161 -0.76 4.59 6.74
N LYS A 162 -0.08 4.86 7.88
CA LYS A 162 -0.68 4.64 9.20
C LYS A 162 -1.76 5.69 9.44
N LEU A 163 -2.91 5.24 9.88
CA LEU A 163 -4.09 6.06 10.10
C LEU A 163 -4.31 6.31 11.59
N ARG A 164 -4.57 7.57 11.93
CA ARG A 164 -5.03 7.96 13.26
C ARG A 164 -6.24 8.89 13.14
N TRP A 165 -7.36 8.45 13.69
CA TRP A 165 -8.55 9.27 13.82
C TRP A 165 -8.40 10.28 14.96
N SER A 166 -8.78 11.52 14.71
CA SER A 166 -9.00 12.53 15.74
C SER A 166 -10.48 12.59 16.12
N ASP A 167 -11.36 12.55 15.13
CA ASP A 167 -12.82 12.44 15.29
C ASP A 167 -13.46 11.93 13.98
N SER A 168 -14.79 11.88 13.89
CA SER A 168 -15.52 11.38 12.71
C SER A 168 -15.31 12.15 11.38
N LYS A 169 -14.71 13.35 11.45
CA LYS A 169 -14.45 14.25 10.31
C LYS A 169 -12.97 14.52 10.11
N HIS A 170 -12.10 14.10 11.04
CA HIS A 170 -10.68 14.41 11.01
C HIS A 170 -9.84 13.16 11.22
N PHE A 171 -8.94 12.89 10.27
CA PHE A 171 -7.91 11.88 10.45
C PHE A 171 -6.55 12.35 9.96
N ILE A 172 -5.51 11.69 10.44
CA ILE A 172 -4.13 11.95 10.11
C ILE A 172 -3.57 10.66 9.49
N LEU A 173 -2.90 10.81 8.36
CA LEU A 173 -2.08 9.75 7.79
C LEU A 173 -0.61 10.05 8.03
N TYR A 174 0.13 9.04 8.43
CA TYR A 174 1.58 9.07 8.51
C TYR A 174 2.11 8.20 7.38
N ASP A 175 3.00 8.76 6.57
CA ASP A 175 3.70 7.99 5.53
C ASP A 175 4.81 7.11 6.13
N ASP A 176 5.61 6.47 5.28
CA ASP A 176 6.73 5.61 5.71
C ASP A 176 7.83 6.39 6.45
N LEU A 177 7.87 7.72 6.31
CA LEU A 177 8.80 8.63 6.99
C LEU A 177 8.18 9.26 8.25
N ASP A 178 6.99 8.81 8.64
CA ASP A 178 6.15 9.37 9.70
C ASP A 178 5.81 10.88 9.49
N GLU A 179 5.81 11.36 8.25
CA GLU A 179 5.33 12.71 7.91
C GLU A 179 3.79 12.76 7.95
N PRO A 180 3.19 13.69 8.72
CA PRO A 180 1.75 13.75 8.87
C PRO A 180 1.08 14.49 7.71
N SER A 181 0.08 13.85 7.11
CA SER A 181 -0.92 14.44 6.23
C SER A 181 -2.25 14.53 6.94
N TYR A 182 -2.83 15.72 7.00
CA TYR A 182 -4.08 15.98 7.72
C TYR A 182 -5.26 15.98 6.77
N PHE A 183 -6.32 15.26 7.14
CA PHE A 183 -7.53 15.09 6.34
C PHE A 183 -8.74 15.64 7.08
N PHE A 184 -9.50 16.48 6.38
CA PHE A 184 -10.70 17.15 6.89
C PHE A 184 -11.86 16.80 5.97
N ARG A 185 -12.91 16.21 6.54
CA ARG A 185 -14.09 15.82 5.78
C ARG A 185 -14.89 17.03 5.36
N HIS A 186 -15.20 17.11 4.07
CA HIS A 186 -16.04 18.16 3.52
C HIS A 186 -17.46 17.70 3.22
N THR A 187 -17.65 16.41 2.94
CA THR A 187 -18.96 15.83 2.65
C THR A 187 -19.59 15.21 3.90
N GLU A 188 -20.91 15.33 4.04
CA GLU A 188 -21.62 14.62 5.11
C GLU A 188 -21.53 13.11 4.93
N LEU A 189 -21.57 12.40 6.05
CA LEU A 189 -21.57 10.94 6.05
C LEU A 189 -22.92 10.45 5.52
N ALA A 190 -22.91 9.41 4.69
CA ALA A 190 -24.15 8.81 4.19
C ALA A 190 -25.03 8.33 5.37
N PRO A 191 -26.37 8.48 5.32
CA PRO A 191 -27.26 8.22 6.47
C PRO A 191 -27.22 6.79 7.00
N ASP A 192 -26.90 5.84 6.12
CA ASP A 192 -26.77 4.41 6.38
C ASP A 192 -25.38 4.02 6.89
N CYS A 193 -24.41 4.92 6.80
CA CYS A 193 -23.06 4.67 7.24
C CYS A 193 -22.86 5.08 8.71
N LYS A 194 -22.28 4.18 9.50
CA LYS A 194 -21.93 4.44 10.89
C LYS A 194 -20.41 4.53 11.03
N PHE A 195 -19.96 5.55 11.75
CA PHE A 195 -18.58 5.63 12.23
C PHE A 195 -18.42 4.62 13.36
N GLN A 196 -17.37 3.78 13.29
CA GLN A 196 -17.16 2.66 14.21
C GLN A 196 -16.10 2.99 15.27
#